data_AF-A0A1Q3MMZ9-F1
#
_entry.id   AF-A0A1Q3MMZ9-F1
#
_cell.length_a   1.000
_cell.length_b   1.000
_cell.length_c   1.000
_cell.angle_alpha   90.00
_cell.angle_beta   90.00
_cell.angle_gamma   90.00
#
_symmetry.space_group_name_H-M   'P 1'
#
loop_
_entity.id
_entity.type
_entity.pdbx_description
1 polymer ?
#
loop_
_entity_poly.entity_id
_entity_poly.type
_entity_poly.pdbx_seq_one_letter_code
_entity_poly.pdbx_strand_id
1 'polypeptide(L)'
;MSDQQFYNDHDAEEILRLASRDSLSGGMSREKLIQTAAELGISPDAVLRAESQLQKKREADRVEQEEQELRKEYRQSKRKNFFNDLSTFFATNAVLVGIWWMTGRHYFWPGWVLACWGIGVITDFFSTFVAPDDEAKFRRWVRRRHRRMGTDEMMVRAEPILDEFFAAHPGEKLNAIKEIRESLGVDLRDAKDIVDAYEGSEKNEQQGDELRSRLE
;
A
#
# COMPACT_ATOMS: atom_id res chain seq x y z
N MET A 1 33.33 -53.33 21.22
CA MET A 1 33.67 -53.16 19.80
C MET A 1 32.55 -52.36 19.18
N SER A 2 32.78 -51.07 18.96
CA SER A 2 31.77 -50.16 18.41
C SER A 2 31.76 -50.34 16.88
N ASP A 3 30.60 -50.70 16.32
CA ASP A 3 30.41 -50.84 14.87
C ASP A 3 30.66 -49.50 14.17
N GLN A 4 31.69 -49.43 13.34
CA GLN A 4 31.91 -48.32 12.41
C GLN A 4 30.93 -48.47 11.25
N GLN A 5 29.78 -47.80 11.33
CA GLN A 5 28.85 -47.68 10.20
C GLN A 5 29.50 -46.82 9.10
N PHE A 6 29.85 -47.46 7.98
CA PHE A 6 30.29 -46.78 6.76
C PHE A 6 29.06 -46.15 6.07
N TYR A 7 29.01 -44.82 6.04
CA TYR A 7 28.02 -44.07 5.26
C TYR A 7 28.52 -43.89 3.83
N ASN A 8 27.63 -43.99 2.85
CA ASN A 8 27.92 -43.73 1.45
C ASN A 8 28.13 -42.21 1.25
N ASP A 9 28.97 -41.82 0.27
CA ASP A 9 29.33 -40.40 0.04
C ASP A 9 28.10 -39.50 -0.14
N HIS A 10 27.06 -40.03 -0.80
CA HIS A 10 25.80 -39.30 -1.00
C HIS A 10 25.02 -39.08 0.31
N ASP A 11 24.96 -40.09 1.19
CA ASP A 11 24.24 -40.00 2.46
C ASP A 11 25.00 -39.06 3.43
N ALA A 12 26.32 -39.11 3.41
CA ALA A 12 27.17 -38.19 4.16
C ALA A 12 26.94 -36.73 3.70
N GLU A 13 26.85 -36.48 2.39
CA GLU A 13 26.59 -35.15 1.84
C GLU A 13 25.19 -34.65 2.19
N GLU A 14 24.17 -35.52 2.16
CA GLU A 14 22.79 -35.15 2.50
C GLU A 14 22.61 -34.87 3.99
N ILE A 15 23.26 -35.64 4.87
CA ILE A 15 23.27 -35.41 6.32
C ILE A 15 24.00 -34.11 6.66
N LEU A 16 25.15 -33.84 6.04
CA LEU A 16 25.88 -32.58 6.21
C LEU A 16 25.07 -31.38 5.70
N ARG A 17 24.35 -31.55 4.58
CA ARG A 17 23.45 -30.54 4.04
C ARG A 17 22.26 -30.28 4.97
N LEU A 18 21.67 -31.31 5.59
CA LEU A 18 20.62 -31.15 6.59
C LEU A 18 21.15 -30.48 7.88
N ALA A 19 22.28 -30.94 8.40
CA ALA A 19 22.90 -30.41 9.62
C ALA A 19 23.35 -28.94 9.47
N SER A 20 23.84 -28.56 8.29
CA SER A 20 24.18 -27.17 7.99
C SER A 20 22.94 -26.27 7.94
N ARG A 21 21.79 -26.80 7.51
CA ARG A 21 20.52 -26.06 7.43
C ARG A 21 19.97 -25.71 8.82
N ASP A 22 20.11 -26.62 9.79
CA ASP A 22 19.77 -26.39 11.20
C ASP A 22 20.80 -25.51 11.92
N SER A 23 22.09 -25.70 11.63
CA SER A 23 23.17 -24.89 12.22
C SER A 23 23.17 -23.42 11.75
N LEU A 24 22.55 -23.14 10.59
CA LEU A 24 22.37 -21.80 10.03
C LEU A 24 20.99 -21.19 10.36
N SER A 25 20.03 -22.00 10.83
CA SER A 25 18.67 -21.59 11.18
C SER A 25 18.63 -20.77 12.49
N GLY A 26 19.48 -21.13 13.45
CA GLY A 26 19.74 -20.32 14.64
C GLY A 26 20.94 -19.42 14.38
N GLY A 27 20.71 -18.16 14.01
CA GLY A 27 21.79 -17.18 13.83
C GLY A 27 22.82 -17.26 14.97
N MET A 28 24.11 -17.33 14.63
CA MET A 28 25.18 -17.45 15.61
C MET A 28 25.09 -16.31 16.63
N SER A 29 25.05 -16.63 17.93
CA SER A 29 25.04 -15.58 18.95
C SER A 29 26.27 -14.69 18.78
N ARG A 30 26.12 -13.38 19.03
CA ARG A 30 27.18 -12.39 18.86
C ARG A 30 28.47 -12.80 19.59
N GLU A 31 28.33 -13.41 20.76
CA GLU A 31 29.45 -13.90 21.58
C GLU A 31 30.17 -15.07 20.91
N LYS A 32 29.43 -16.04 20.37
CA LYS A 32 30.00 -17.19 19.66
C LYS A 32 30.69 -16.76 18.36
N LEU A 33 30.17 -15.72 17.71
CA LEU A 33 30.76 -15.14 16.51
C LEU A 33 32.08 -14.41 16.78
N ILE A 34 32.18 -13.71 17.91
CA ILE A 34 33.44 -13.09 18.36
C ILE A 34 34.45 -14.16 18.77
N GLN A 35 34.02 -15.22 19.44
CA GLN A 35 34.88 -16.34 19.84
C GLN A 35 35.48 -17.06 18.63
N THR A 36 34.67 -17.45 17.65
CA THR A 36 35.14 -18.09 16.41
C THR A 36 36.04 -17.16 15.59
N ALA A 37 35.72 -15.86 15.54
CA ALA A 37 36.59 -14.89 14.88
C ALA A 37 37.97 -14.78 15.57
N ALA A 38 38.00 -14.78 16.91
CA ALA A 38 39.23 -14.77 17.69
C ALA A 38 40.07 -16.05 17.46
N GLU A 39 39.43 -17.22 17.35
CA GLU A 39 40.10 -18.50 17.01
C GLU A 39 40.75 -18.48 15.62
N LEU A 40 40.17 -17.72 14.67
CA LEU A 40 40.70 -17.51 13.33
C LEU A 40 41.74 -16.37 13.24
N GLY A 41 42.11 -15.76 14.37
CA GLY A 41 43.04 -14.63 14.41
C GLY A 41 42.45 -13.29 13.95
N ILE A 42 41.13 -13.22 13.79
CA ILE A 42 40.41 -11.99 13.43
C ILE A 42 40.15 -11.21 14.73
N SER A 43 40.64 -9.97 14.77
CA SER A 43 40.42 -9.08 15.93
C SER A 43 38.91 -8.82 16.15
N PRO A 44 38.42 -8.88 17.40
CA PRO A 44 37.04 -8.54 17.74
C PRO A 44 36.58 -7.18 17.20
N ASP A 45 37.46 -6.19 17.13
CA ASP A 45 37.15 -4.87 16.55
C ASP A 45 36.87 -4.91 15.04
N ALA A 46 37.48 -5.85 14.32
CA ALA A 46 37.20 -6.04 12.89
C ALA A 46 35.80 -6.60 12.68
N VAL A 47 35.35 -7.50 13.56
CA VAL A 47 34.00 -8.07 13.55
C VAL A 47 32.95 -6.99 13.82
N LEU A 48 33.19 -6.12 14.81
CA LEU A 48 32.28 -5.00 15.12
C LEU A 48 32.14 -4.02 13.95
N ARG A 49 33.24 -3.69 13.28
CA ARG A 49 33.22 -2.86 12.07
C ARG A 49 32.41 -3.51 10.95
N ALA A 50 32.61 -4.81 10.71
CA ALA A 50 31.87 -5.56 9.69
C ALA A 50 30.36 -5.66 10.00
N GLU A 51 29.98 -5.86 11.27
CA GLU A 51 28.58 -5.87 11.70
C GLU A 51 27.91 -4.52 11.43
N SER A 52 28.57 -3.41 11.78
CA SER A 52 28.03 -2.07 11.52
C SER A 52 27.83 -1.79 10.02
N GLN A 53 28.75 -2.27 9.16
CA GLN A 53 28.62 -2.15 7.71
C GLN A 53 27.49 -3.01 7.16
N LEU A 54 27.33 -4.23 7.69
CA LEU A 54 26.23 -5.12 7.31
C LEU A 54 24.87 -4.56 7.72
N GLN A 55 24.77 -3.95 8.91
CA GLN A 55 23.54 -3.29 9.35
C GLN A 55 23.18 -2.12 8.42
N LYS A 56 24.14 -1.25 8.09
CA LYS A 56 23.91 -0.15 7.14
C LYS A 56 23.47 -0.65 5.76
N LYS A 57 24.09 -1.73 5.26
CA LYS A 57 23.71 -2.33 3.99
C LYS A 57 22.30 -2.93 4.05
N ARG A 58 21.98 -3.68 5.10
CA ARG A 58 20.64 -4.26 5.30
C ARG A 58 19.56 -3.19 5.42
N GLU A 59 19.86 -2.08 6.09
CA GLU A 59 18.95 -0.95 6.21
C GLU A 59 18.73 -0.27 4.86
N ALA A 60 19.80 -0.05 4.08
CA ALA A 60 19.69 0.46 2.72
C ALA A 60 18.88 -0.49 1.82
N ASP A 61 19.18 -1.80 1.85
CA ASP A 61 18.45 -2.82 1.09
C ASP A 61 16.96 -2.85 1.46
N ARG A 62 16.63 -2.68 2.75
CA ARG A 62 15.24 -2.65 3.24
C ARG A 62 14.48 -1.43 2.75
N VAL A 63 15.11 -0.25 2.81
CA VAL A 63 14.51 1.00 2.30
C VAL A 63 14.28 0.93 0.80
N GLU A 64 15.24 0.38 0.05
CA GLU A 64 15.09 0.17 -1.39
C GLU A 64 13.96 -0.83 -1.71
N GLN A 65 13.85 -1.91 -0.95
CA GLN A 65 12.76 -2.89 -1.12
C GLN A 65 11.38 -2.25 -0.87
N GLU A 66 11.24 -1.50 0.22
CA GLU A 66 9.99 -0.80 0.55
C GLU A 66 9.60 0.21 -0.54
N GLU A 67 10.57 0.99 -1.04
CA GLU A 67 10.32 1.92 -2.14
C GLU A 67 9.88 1.20 -3.42
N GLN A 68 10.50 0.06 -3.74
CA GLN A 68 10.13 -0.74 -4.90
C GLN A 68 8.70 -1.29 -4.78
N GLU A 69 8.29 -1.74 -3.59
CA GLU A 69 6.93 -2.20 -3.32
C GLU A 69 5.91 -1.07 -3.51
N LEU A 70 6.17 0.11 -2.92
CA LEU A 70 5.34 1.30 -3.10
C LEU A 70 5.20 1.70 -4.57
N ARG A 71 6.29 1.62 -5.35
CA ARG A 71 6.26 1.89 -6.79
C ARG A 71 5.44 0.85 -7.57
N LYS A 72 5.52 -0.43 -7.19
CA LYS A 72 4.69 -1.48 -7.80
C LYS A 72 3.21 -1.21 -7.53
N GLU A 73 2.84 -0.92 -6.28
CA GLU A 73 1.47 -0.56 -5.90
C GLU A 73 0.95 0.68 -6.64
N TYR A 74 1.79 1.72 -6.74
CA TYR A 74 1.45 2.94 -7.44
C TYR A 74 1.13 2.69 -8.92
N ARG A 75 1.98 1.91 -9.61
CA ARG A 75 1.74 1.51 -11.00
C ARG A 75 0.49 0.66 -11.16
N GLN A 76 0.25 -0.27 -10.24
CA GLN A 76 -0.97 -1.09 -10.27
C GLN A 76 -2.23 -0.24 -10.07
N SER A 77 -2.20 0.73 -9.14
CA SER A 77 -3.31 1.64 -8.87
C SER A 77 -3.65 2.48 -10.10
N LYS A 78 -2.64 3.03 -10.80
CA LYS A 78 -2.85 3.76 -12.06
C LYS A 78 -3.54 2.89 -13.12
N ARG A 79 -3.08 1.64 -13.28
CA ARG A 79 -3.67 0.70 -14.25
C ARG A 79 -5.12 0.40 -13.93
N LYS A 80 -5.45 0.14 -12.66
CA LYS A 80 -6.85 -0.11 -12.24
C LYS A 80 -7.76 1.06 -12.58
N ASN A 81 -7.35 2.28 -12.27
CA ASN A 81 -8.12 3.48 -12.58
C ASN A 81 -8.32 3.62 -14.09
N PHE A 82 -7.24 3.47 -14.88
CA PHE A 82 -7.32 3.50 -16.34
C PHE A 82 -8.30 2.46 -16.89
N PHE A 83 -8.27 1.22 -16.39
CA PHE A 83 -9.21 0.18 -16.85
C PHE A 83 -10.66 0.49 -16.48
N ASN A 84 -10.91 1.16 -15.35
CA ASN A 84 -12.25 1.57 -14.96
C ASN A 84 -12.79 2.71 -15.85
N ASP A 85 -11.94 3.68 -16.18
CA ASP A 85 -12.31 4.76 -17.09
C ASP A 85 -12.51 4.23 -18.52
N LEU A 86 -11.65 3.29 -18.93
CA LEU A 86 -11.74 2.61 -20.21
C LEU A 86 -13.00 1.73 -20.31
N SER A 87 -13.36 0.99 -19.26
CA SER A 87 -14.57 0.16 -19.24
C SER A 87 -15.82 1.02 -19.30
N THR A 88 -15.85 2.14 -18.58
CA THR A 88 -16.95 3.13 -18.64
C THR A 88 -17.09 3.72 -20.04
N PHE A 89 -15.97 4.07 -20.67
CA PHE A 89 -15.94 4.51 -22.07
C PHE A 89 -16.53 3.44 -23.01
N PHE A 90 -16.07 2.19 -22.94
CA PHE A 90 -16.60 1.12 -23.80
C PHE A 90 -18.07 0.81 -23.55
N ALA A 91 -18.51 0.75 -22.29
CA ALA A 91 -19.91 0.50 -21.94
C ALA A 91 -20.83 1.59 -22.50
N THR A 92 -20.46 2.87 -22.29
CA THR A 92 -21.22 4.02 -22.79
C THR A 92 -21.31 4.01 -24.33
N ASN A 93 -20.18 3.76 -25.00
CA ASN A 93 -20.14 3.71 -26.46
C ASN A 93 -20.89 2.50 -27.04
N ALA A 94 -20.88 1.35 -26.37
CA ALA A 94 -21.66 0.19 -26.79
C ALA A 94 -23.17 0.51 -26.77
N VAL A 95 -23.65 1.23 -25.75
CA VAL A 95 -25.04 1.70 -25.69
C VAL A 95 -25.34 2.68 -26.81
N LEU A 96 -24.49 3.69 -27.02
CA LEU A 96 -24.64 4.68 -28.10
C LEU A 96 -24.71 4.04 -29.49
N VAL A 97 -23.80 3.10 -29.78
CA VAL A 97 -23.76 2.37 -31.04
C VAL A 97 -24.97 1.44 -31.16
N GLY A 98 -25.40 0.80 -30.07
CA GLY A 98 -26.61 -0.02 -30.04
C GLY A 98 -27.87 0.78 -30.38
N ILE A 99 -28.02 1.97 -29.79
CA ILE A 99 -29.12 2.90 -30.10
C ILE A 99 -29.08 3.28 -31.58
N TRP A 100 -27.92 3.69 -32.09
CA TRP A 100 -27.74 4.03 -33.50
C TRP A 100 -28.07 2.87 -34.45
N TRP A 101 -27.66 1.64 -34.10
CA TRP A 101 -27.96 0.46 -34.90
C TRP A 101 -29.46 0.16 -34.97
N MET A 102 -30.19 0.39 -33.88
CA MET A 102 -31.65 0.19 -33.80
C MET A 102 -32.47 1.32 -34.44
N THR A 103 -31.97 2.56 -34.49
CA THR A 103 -32.72 3.73 -35.00
C THR A 103 -32.74 3.87 -36.53
N GLY A 104 -32.13 2.93 -37.26
CA GLY A 104 -32.10 2.92 -38.72
C GLY A 104 -30.86 3.62 -39.30
N ARG A 105 -30.18 2.95 -40.24
CA ARG A 105 -28.84 3.28 -40.80
C ARG A 105 -28.82 4.62 -41.58
N HIS A 106 -28.78 5.73 -40.84
CA HIS A 106 -28.35 7.04 -41.33
C HIS A 106 -26.98 7.40 -40.74
N TYR A 107 -26.52 8.64 -40.95
CA TYR A 107 -25.20 9.15 -40.55
C TYR A 107 -24.74 8.69 -39.15
N PHE A 108 -23.48 8.24 -39.06
CA PHE A 108 -22.89 7.70 -37.82
C PHE A 108 -22.50 8.80 -36.84
N TRP A 109 -23.49 9.41 -36.20
CA TRP A 109 -23.28 10.44 -35.18
C TRP A 109 -22.49 9.99 -33.94
N PRO A 110 -22.51 8.71 -33.47
CA PRO A 110 -21.68 8.29 -32.34
C PRO A 110 -20.18 8.43 -32.61
N GLY A 111 -19.79 8.48 -33.89
CA GLY A 111 -18.41 8.70 -34.30
C GLY A 111 -17.81 10.00 -33.75
N TRP A 112 -18.59 11.08 -33.63
CA TRP A 112 -18.10 12.33 -33.05
C TRP A 112 -17.88 12.23 -31.54
N VAL A 113 -18.76 11.53 -30.83
CA VAL A 113 -18.61 11.29 -29.39
C VAL A 113 -17.36 10.44 -29.14
N LEU A 114 -17.19 9.36 -29.91
CA LEU A 114 -16.00 8.52 -29.91
C LEU A 114 -14.72 9.31 -30.20
N ALA A 115 -14.74 10.23 -31.17
CA ALA A 115 -13.57 11.03 -31.51
C ALA A 115 -13.21 12.01 -30.38
N CYS A 116 -14.18 12.77 -29.87
CA CYS A 116 -13.94 13.75 -28.81
C CYS A 116 -13.49 13.09 -27.50
N TRP A 117 -14.16 12.02 -27.08
CA TRP A 117 -13.82 11.33 -25.82
C TRP A 117 -12.65 10.36 -25.98
N GLY A 118 -12.49 9.75 -27.16
CA GLY A 118 -11.40 8.84 -27.44
C GLY A 118 -10.03 9.50 -27.35
N ILE A 119 -9.92 10.79 -27.69
CA ILE A 119 -8.69 11.57 -27.48
C ILE A 119 -8.30 11.63 -26.00
N GLY A 120 -9.27 11.81 -25.09
CA GLY A 120 -9.03 11.79 -23.65
C GLY A 120 -8.48 10.45 -23.17
N VAL A 121 -9.09 9.35 -23.61
CA VAL A 121 -8.66 7.98 -23.28
C VAL A 121 -7.25 7.69 -23.82
N ILE A 122 -6.96 8.12 -25.05
CA ILE A 122 -5.62 7.96 -25.65
C ILE A 122 -4.58 8.74 -24.82
N THR A 123 -4.90 9.97 -24.41
CA THR A 123 -4.01 10.78 -23.58
C THR A 123 -3.71 10.10 -22.24
N ASP A 124 -4.74 9.55 -21.58
CA ASP A 124 -4.59 8.81 -20.34
C ASP A 124 -3.78 7.52 -20.50
N PHE A 125 -3.97 6.81 -21.62
CA PHE A 125 -3.17 5.64 -21.98
C PHE A 125 -1.68 5.99 -22.09
N PHE A 126 -1.34 7.04 -22.85
CA PHE A 126 0.04 7.50 -22.97
C PHE A 126 0.62 7.88 -21.60
N SER A 127 -0.15 8.56 -20.75
CA SER A 127 0.30 8.95 -19.41
C SER A 127 0.53 7.77 -18.46
N THR A 128 -0.16 6.64 -18.70
CA THR A 128 -0.13 5.46 -17.82
C THR A 128 0.91 4.42 -18.27
N PHE A 129 1.08 4.22 -19.58
CA PHE A 129 1.89 3.14 -20.12
C PHE A 129 3.18 3.59 -20.82
N VAL A 130 3.24 4.81 -21.35
CA VAL A 130 4.36 5.29 -22.17
C VAL A 130 5.19 6.35 -21.45
N ALA A 131 4.53 7.26 -20.73
CA ALA A 131 5.22 8.33 -20.01
C ALA A 131 6.03 7.76 -18.82
N PRO A 132 7.26 8.26 -18.59
CA PRO A 132 8.02 7.91 -17.40
C PRO A 132 7.26 8.31 -16.14
N ASP A 133 7.43 7.51 -15.09
CA ASP A 133 6.68 7.72 -13.86
C ASP A 133 7.09 9.05 -13.22
N ASP A 134 6.12 9.95 -13.07
CA ASP A 134 6.36 11.28 -12.53
C ASP A 134 6.67 11.18 -11.03
N GLU A 135 7.94 11.34 -10.69
CA GLU A 135 8.46 11.27 -9.32
C GLU A 135 7.74 12.26 -8.39
N ALA A 136 7.29 13.43 -8.88
CA ALA A 136 6.53 14.37 -8.07
C ALA A 136 5.13 13.85 -7.74
N LYS A 137 4.47 13.16 -8.68
CA LYS A 137 3.17 12.49 -8.44
C LYS A 137 3.34 11.29 -7.52
N PHE A 138 4.39 10.48 -7.68
CA PHE A 138 4.71 9.37 -6.79
C PHE A 138 4.93 9.86 -5.35
N ARG A 139 5.82 10.85 -5.14
CA ARG A 139 6.04 11.46 -3.82
C ARG A 139 4.77 12.08 -3.22
N ARG A 140 3.88 12.62 -4.06
CA ARG A 140 2.58 13.14 -3.58
C ARG A 140 1.66 12.01 -3.17
N TRP A 141 1.63 10.90 -3.91
CA TRP A 141 0.86 9.70 -3.56
C TRP A 141 1.35 9.07 -2.26
N VAL A 142 2.67 8.87 -2.11
CA VAL A 142 3.28 8.34 -0.86
C VAL A 142 2.95 9.24 0.33
N ARG A 143 3.10 10.57 0.19
CA ARG A 143 2.74 11.52 1.25
C ARG A 143 1.26 11.46 1.65
N ARG A 144 0.34 11.25 0.70
CA ARG A 144 -1.08 11.07 1.04
C ARG A 144 -1.31 9.78 1.82
N ARG A 145 -0.57 8.71 1.50
CA ARG A 145 -0.69 7.43 2.20
C ARG A 145 -0.21 7.52 3.65
N HIS A 146 0.96 8.11 3.90
CA HIS A 146 1.43 8.32 5.28
C HIS A 146 0.51 9.22 6.09
N ARG A 147 -0.04 10.28 5.46
CA ARG A 147 -1.05 11.13 6.11
C ARG A 147 -2.28 10.33 6.51
N ARG A 148 -2.81 9.48 5.63
CA ARG A 148 -3.96 8.62 5.94
C ARG A 148 -3.67 7.70 7.12
N MET A 149 -2.53 7.01 7.14
CA MET A 149 -2.17 6.16 8.27
C MET A 149 -2.10 6.94 9.59
N GLY A 150 -1.54 8.15 9.58
CA GLY A 150 -1.55 9.03 10.75
C GLY A 150 -2.97 9.51 11.11
N THR A 151 -3.81 9.79 10.11
CA THR A 151 -5.21 10.16 10.31
C THR A 151 -6.00 9.00 10.93
N ASP A 152 -5.76 7.76 10.51
CA ASP A 152 -6.42 6.57 11.06
C ASP A 152 -5.99 6.35 12.52
N GLU A 153 -4.70 6.50 12.84
CA GLU A 153 -4.20 6.43 14.23
C GLU A 153 -4.82 7.54 15.10
N MET A 154 -4.89 8.76 14.57
CA MET A 154 -5.53 9.88 15.26
C MET A 154 -7.04 9.71 15.36
N MET A 155 -7.67 9.11 14.35
CA MET A 155 -9.10 8.83 14.30
C MET A 155 -9.48 7.88 15.44
N VAL A 156 -8.71 6.82 15.69
CA VAL A 156 -8.93 5.93 16.85
C VAL A 156 -8.92 6.70 18.18
N ARG A 157 -8.14 7.78 18.29
CA ARG A 157 -8.13 8.65 19.47
C ARG A 157 -9.25 9.68 19.47
N ALA A 158 -9.69 10.12 18.30
CA ALA A 158 -10.70 11.15 18.09
C ALA A 158 -12.13 10.59 18.13
N GLU A 159 -12.34 9.35 17.72
CA GLU A 159 -13.63 8.65 17.62
C GLU A 159 -14.49 8.84 18.88
N PRO A 160 -14.03 8.55 20.12
CA PRO A 160 -14.86 8.75 21.30
C PRO A 160 -15.24 10.23 21.53
N ILE A 161 -14.37 11.17 21.16
CA ILE A 161 -14.61 12.61 21.29
C ILE A 161 -15.67 13.04 20.26
N LEU A 162 -15.57 12.55 19.03
CA LEU A 162 -16.52 12.85 17.97
C LEU A 162 -17.88 12.23 18.23
N ASP A 163 -17.94 11.00 18.71
CA ASP A 163 -19.18 10.34 19.11
C ASP A 163 -19.91 11.17 20.18
N GLU A 164 -19.20 11.54 21.26
CA GLU A 164 -19.77 12.36 22.33
C GLU A 164 -20.19 13.75 21.81
N PHE A 165 -19.36 14.38 20.98
CA PHE A 165 -19.62 15.69 20.44
C PHE A 165 -20.84 15.71 19.52
N PHE A 166 -20.92 14.80 18.53
CA PHE A 166 -21.99 14.75 17.56
C PHE A 166 -23.30 14.23 18.15
N ALA A 167 -23.25 13.39 19.19
CA ALA A 167 -24.43 13.04 19.97
C ALA A 167 -25.07 14.26 20.64
N ALA A 168 -24.26 15.20 21.14
CA ALA A 168 -24.73 16.44 21.75
C ALA A 168 -25.04 17.55 20.73
N HIS A 169 -24.29 17.61 19.62
CA HIS A 169 -24.33 18.71 18.64
C HIS A 169 -24.38 18.18 17.19
N PRO A 170 -25.51 17.59 16.77
CA PRO A 170 -25.63 17.00 15.44
C PRO A 170 -25.47 18.07 14.35
N GLY A 171 -24.58 17.80 13.38
CA GLY A 171 -24.33 18.68 12.23
C GLY A 171 -23.39 19.86 12.48
N GLU A 172 -22.84 20.03 13.68
CA GLU A 172 -21.92 21.13 14.00
C GLU A 172 -20.45 20.86 13.60
N LYS A 173 -20.23 20.53 12.33
CA LYS A 173 -18.92 20.15 11.79
C LYS A 173 -17.78 21.12 12.12
N LEU A 174 -18.03 22.44 12.03
CA LEU A 174 -17.00 23.44 12.29
C LEU A 174 -16.56 23.47 13.76
N ASN A 175 -17.46 23.15 14.69
CA ASN A 175 -17.14 23.11 16.11
C ASN A 175 -16.48 21.77 16.48
N ALA A 176 -16.88 20.66 15.84
CA ALA A 176 -16.18 19.38 15.95
C ALA A 176 -14.70 19.50 15.53
N ILE A 177 -14.40 20.23 14.45
CA ILE A 177 -13.01 20.47 14.02
C ILE A 177 -12.23 21.25 15.09
N LYS A 178 -12.85 22.25 15.72
CA LYS A 178 -12.19 23.01 16.79
C LYS A 178 -11.94 22.12 18.00
N GLU A 179 -12.93 21.32 18.40
CA GLU A 179 -12.85 20.37 19.51
C GLU A 179 -11.69 19.39 19.32
N ILE A 180 -11.59 18.75 18.15
CA ILE A 180 -10.48 17.85 17.83
C ILE A 180 -9.13 18.56 17.84
N ARG A 181 -9.06 19.78 17.29
CA ARG A 181 -7.82 20.56 17.28
C ARG A 181 -7.34 20.87 18.70
N GLU A 182 -8.26 21.22 19.60
CA GLU A 182 -7.95 21.57 20.99
C GLU A 182 -7.64 20.34 21.84
N SER A 183 -8.43 19.29 21.72
CA SER A 183 -8.31 18.07 22.53
C SER A 183 -7.14 17.18 22.12
N LEU A 184 -6.80 17.08 20.83
CA LEU A 184 -5.67 16.28 20.33
C LEU A 184 -4.41 17.12 20.05
N GLY A 185 -4.48 18.44 20.15
CA GLY A 185 -3.34 19.34 19.88
C GLY A 185 -2.82 19.28 18.45
N VAL A 186 -3.67 18.87 17.50
CA VAL A 186 -3.32 18.69 16.09
C VAL A 186 -3.48 19.99 15.28
N ASP A 187 -2.93 20.03 14.07
CA ASP A 187 -3.12 21.18 13.19
C ASP A 187 -4.56 21.23 12.62
N LEU A 188 -4.93 22.38 12.04
CA LEU A 188 -6.28 22.56 11.48
C LEU A 188 -6.61 21.57 10.35
N ARG A 189 -5.59 21.18 9.59
CA ARG A 189 -5.79 20.28 8.44
C ARG A 189 -6.02 18.86 8.92
N ASP A 190 -5.23 18.39 9.87
CA ASP A 190 -5.37 17.06 10.46
C ASP A 190 -6.69 16.95 11.22
N ALA A 191 -7.08 17.97 12.00
CA ALA A 191 -8.39 18.03 12.65
C ALA A 191 -9.54 17.94 11.64
N LYS A 192 -9.42 18.66 10.52
CA LYS A 192 -10.42 18.60 9.44
C LYS A 192 -10.47 17.22 8.79
N ASP A 193 -9.31 16.65 8.45
CA ASP A 193 -9.21 15.36 7.79
C ASP A 193 -9.84 14.25 8.66
N ILE A 194 -9.65 14.31 9.99
CA ILE A 194 -10.29 13.40 10.97
C ILE A 194 -11.81 13.53 10.95
N VAL A 195 -12.36 14.75 11.06
CA VAL A 195 -13.81 14.99 11.07
C VAL A 195 -14.46 14.62 9.73
N ASP A 196 -13.82 14.96 8.61
CA ASP A 196 -14.28 14.59 7.27
C ASP A 196 -14.36 13.08 7.10
N ALA A 197 -13.38 12.35 7.64
CA ALA A 197 -13.32 10.90 7.55
C ALA A 197 -14.37 10.23 8.46
N TYR A 198 -14.61 10.76 9.67
CA TYR A 198 -15.68 10.30 10.57
C TYR A 198 -17.09 10.49 9.98
N GLU A 199 -17.39 11.66 9.41
CA GLU A 199 -18.68 11.86 8.72
C GLU A 199 -18.85 10.92 7.50
N GLY A 200 -17.74 10.53 6.87
CA GLY A 200 -17.73 9.59 5.77
C GLY A 200 -18.06 8.15 6.19
N SER A 201 -17.53 7.70 7.33
CA SER A 201 -17.85 6.38 7.89
C SER A 201 -19.31 6.31 8.34
N GLU A 202 -19.78 7.30 9.08
CA GLU A 202 -21.18 7.43 9.53
C GLU A 202 -22.18 7.32 8.38
N LYS A 203 -21.93 8.05 7.27
CA LYS A 203 -22.82 8.00 6.09
C LYS A 203 -22.83 6.63 5.43
N ASN A 204 -21.68 5.96 5.34
CA ASN A 204 -21.60 4.63 4.74
C ASN A 204 -22.29 3.58 5.62
N GLU A 205 -22.19 3.72 6.94
CA GLU A 205 -22.85 2.84 7.92
C GLU A 205 -24.37 3.01 7.85
N GLN A 206 -24.86 4.24 7.92
CA GLN A 206 -26.29 4.56 7.76
C GLN A 206 -26.86 4.05 6.43
N GLN A 207 -26.11 4.22 5.33
CA GLN A 207 -26.51 3.74 4.02
C GLN A 207 -26.50 2.20 3.93
N GLY A 208 -25.57 1.55 4.62
CA GLY A 208 -25.51 0.09 4.72
C GLY A 208 -26.69 -0.49 5.52
N ASP A 209 -27.05 0.14 6.63
CA ASP A 209 -28.17 -0.26 7.48
C ASP A 209 -29.51 -0.05 6.77
N GLU A 210 -29.69 1.06 6.07
CA GLU A 210 -30.90 1.29 5.27
C GLU A 210 -31.09 0.21 4.20
N LEU A 211 -30.00 -0.22 3.54
CA LEU A 211 -30.04 -1.31 2.56
C LEU A 211 -30.40 -2.65 3.21
N ARG A 212 -29.92 -2.92 4.44
CA ARG A 212 -30.25 -4.14 5.18
C ARG A 212 -31.72 -4.17 5.60
N SER A 213 -32.24 -3.07 6.15
CA SER A 213 -33.65 -2.97 6.54
C SER A 213 -34.62 -3.05 5.37
N ARG A 214 -34.19 -2.75 4.14
CA ARG A 214 -35.02 -2.91 2.92
C ARG A 214 -35.06 -4.36 2.40
N LEU A 215 -34.16 -5.22 2.87
CA LEU A 215 -34.06 -6.63 2.45
C LEU A 215 -34.75 -7.59 3.43
N GLU A 216 -35.10 -7.13 4.62
CA GLU A 216 -35.92 -7.83 5.63
C GLU A 216 -37.42 -7.56 5.43
#